data_AF-A0A534Y484-F1
#
_entry.id   AF-A0A534Y484-F1
#
_cell.length_a   1.000
_cell.length_b   1.000
_cell.length_c   1.000
_cell.angle_alpha   90.00
_cell.angle_beta   90.00
_cell.angle_gamma   90.00
#
_symmetry.space_group_name_H-M   'P 1'
#
loop_
_entity.id
_entity.type
_entity.pdbx_description
1 polymer ?
#
loop_
_entity_poly.entity_id
_entity_poly.type
_entity_poly.pdbx_seq_one_letter_code
_entity_poly.pdbx_strand_id
1 'polypeptide(L)'
;MSEVGWLAAGGEDVTAQFHELFPVVELEHLKAFEVLTVPGIFTAWYPRYFAAIERGLRPLRVRRSRVDTEGTVEDNAGILASEIRAPTIVVAQSKGPLDVHAALWMYPSAARNVRAFVSLQGCFSGTPLASDARRTRLWRAAVGGVTRLLGSTPRAYWDMTYERRQALLARIPQHSPVPTVSLVTVCARAGPLLERTRRYLLDVHRVESDGFVPAPDAIIPGSRIVRLSGLDHAALALPWWSGTPVNPAPIVRALVVLAAG
;
A
#
# COMPACT_ATOMS: atom_id res chain seq x y z
N MET A 1 5.78 19.21 16.11
CA MET A 1 4.41 18.80 15.73
C MET A 1 4.53 17.54 14.90
N SER A 2 3.66 16.56 15.09
CA SER A 2 3.68 15.33 14.29
C SER A 2 3.31 15.66 12.85
N GLU A 3 4.05 15.14 11.87
CA GLU A 3 3.75 15.26 10.44
C GLU A 3 2.70 14.21 9.99
N VAL A 4 2.25 13.36 10.91
CA VAL A 4 1.20 12.35 10.66
C VAL A 4 -0.05 13.01 10.08
N GLY A 5 -0.52 12.46 8.97
CA GLY A 5 -1.73 12.91 8.30
C GLY A 5 -1.61 14.27 7.60
N TRP A 6 -0.38 14.76 7.34
CA TRP A 6 -0.17 16.06 6.66
C TRP A 6 -0.87 16.17 5.30
N LEU A 7 -1.17 15.03 4.68
CA LEU A 7 -1.82 14.91 3.38
C LEU A 7 -3.23 14.29 3.46
N ALA A 8 -3.70 13.91 4.65
CA ALA A 8 -4.99 13.27 4.84
C ALA A 8 -6.13 14.28 4.63
N ALA A 9 -6.41 14.61 3.38
CA ALA A 9 -7.38 15.60 2.98
C ALA A 9 -8.27 15.05 1.87
N GLY A 10 -9.59 15.08 2.10
CA GLY A 10 -10.59 14.76 1.08
C GLY A 10 -10.64 13.28 0.68
N GLY A 11 -11.82 12.69 0.76
CA GLY A 11 -12.11 11.35 0.32
C GLY A 11 -13.49 10.94 0.78
N GLU A 12 -14.15 10.10 0.00
CA GLU A 12 -15.49 9.62 0.32
C GLU A 12 -15.36 8.37 1.19
N ASP A 13 -15.86 8.38 2.42
CA ASP A 13 -15.93 7.15 3.22
C ASP A 13 -17.02 6.24 2.66
N VAL A 14 -16.61 5.14 2.06
CA VAL A 14 -17.46 4.14 1.41
C VAL A 14 -17.45 2.81 2.18
N THR A 15 -17.08 2.84 3.47
CA THR A 15 -16.99 1.63 4.29
C THR A 15 -18.34 0.89 4.39
N ALA A 16 -19.45 1.63 4.44
CA ALA A 16 -20.79 1.03 4.41
C ALA A 16 -21.07 0.29 3.10
N GLN A 17 -20.80 0.92 1.95
CA GLN A 17 -20.93 0.31 0.62
C GLN A 17 -20.02 -0.92 0.47
N PHE A 18 -18.80 -0.86 1.02
CA PHE A 18 -17.91 -2.01 1.07
C PHE A 18 -18.55 -3.19 1.82
N HIS A 19 -19.18 -2.96 2.97
CA HIS A 19 -19.84 -4.02 3.74
C HIS A 19 -21.08 -4.60 3.04
N GLU A 20 -21.81 -3.80 2.28
CA GLU A 20 -22.93 -4.27 1.45
C GLU A 20 -22.45 -5.15 0.29
N LEU A 21 -21.32 -4.82 -0.33
CA LEU A 21 -20.72 -5.60 -1.44
C LEU A 21 -20.06 -6.88 -0.94
N PHE A 22 -19.36 -6.83 0.19
CA PHE A 22 -18.52 -7.90 0.74
C PHE A 22 -19.09 -9.33 0.65
N PRO A 23 -20.38 -9.61 0.95
CA PRO A 23 -20.91 -10.97 0.90
C PRO A 23 -21.19 -11.53 -0.51
N VAL A 24 -21.26 -10.70 -1.55
CA VAL A 24 -21.83 -11.07 -2.87
C VAL A 24 -20.94 -10.72 -4.07
N VAL A 25 -19.63 -10.55 -3.85
CA VAL A 25 -18.73 -10.04 -4.90
C VAL A 25 -18.36 -11.08 -5.96
N GLU A 26 -18.93 -10.90 -7.15
CA GLU A 26 -18.56 -11.61 -8.39
C GLU A 26 -17.57 -10.77 -9.23
N LEU A 27 -16.59 -11.43 -9.85
CA LEU A 27 -15.53 -10.75 -10.63
C LEU A 27 -15.71 -10.89 -12.14
N GLU A 28 -16.76 -11.58 -12.57
CA GLU A 28 -17.06 -11.96 -13.95
C GLU A 28 -17.03 -10.77 -14.91
N HIS A 29 -17.62 -9.66 -14.48
CA HIS A 29 -17.72 -8.42 -15.24
C HIS A 29 -16.36 -7.69 -15.40
N LEU A 30 -15.33 -8.10 -14.64
CA LEU A 30 -13.99 -7.52 -14.70
C LEU A 30 -12.99 -8.36 -15.51
N LYS A 31 -13.42 -9.48 -16.12
CA LYS A 31 -12.55 -10.37 -16.92
C LYS A 31 -11.87 -9.69 -18.12
N ALA A 32 -12.38 -8.53 -18.55
CA ALA A 32 -11.76 -7.71 -19.59
C ALA A 32 -10.46 -7.02 -19.14
N PHE A 33 -10.20 -6.93 -17.83
CA PHE A 33 -9.01 -6.30 -17.26
C PHE A 33 -8.05 -7.35 -16.69
N GLU A 34 -6.76 -7.13 -16.86
CA GLU A 34 -5.77 -7.85 -16.06
C GLU A 34 -5.61 -7.19 -14.68
N VAL A 35 -5.24 -7.98 -13.67
CA VAL A 35 -4.88 -7.44 -12.35
C VAL A 35 -3.37 -7.46 -12.18
N LEU A 36 -2.78 -6.29 -11.97
CA LEU A 36 -1.37 -6.14 -11.62
C LEU A 36 -1.25 -5.93 -10.11
N THR A 37 -0.68 -6.91 -9.41
CA THR A 37 -0.37 -6.78 -7.99
C THR A 37 1.02 -6.18 -7.79
N VAL A 38 1.13 -5.08 -7.06
CA VAL A 38 2.39 -4.36 -6.82
C VAL A 38 2.78 -4.45 -5.34
N PRO A 39 3.88 -5.13 -5.02
CA PRO A 39 4.22 -5.44 -3.63
C PRO A 39 4.88 -4.25 -2.91
N GLY A 40 5.04 -4.39 -1.59
CA GLY A 40 5.74 -3.44 -0.73
C GLY A 40 7.25 -3.68 -0.62
N ILE A 41 7.89 -2.91 0.27
CA ILE A 41 9.34 -2.97 0.49
C ILE A 41 9.81 -4.31 1.08
N PHE A 42 10.99 -4.80 0.66
CA PHE A 42 11.63 -6.04 1.14
C PHE A 42 10.80 -7.32 0.93
N THR A 43 9.83 -7.30 0.02
CA THR A 43 8.92 -8.44 -0.15
C THR A 43 9.43 -9.51 -1.09
N ALA A 44 10.49 -9.23 -1.88
CA ALA A 44 11.19 -10.22 -2.69
C ALA A 44 11.66 -11.44 -1.85
N TRP A 45 11.89 -11.23 -0.56
CA TRP A 45 12.35 -12.24 0.40
C TRP A 45 11.24 -13.08 1.04
N TYR A 46 9.97 -12.74 0.80
CA TYR A 46 8.83 -13.44 1.41
C TYR A 46 8.15 -14.36 0.42
N PRO A 47 8.51 -15.66 0.40
CA PRO A 47 7.82 -16.62 -0.45
C PRO A 47 6.34 -16.61 -0.10
N ARG A 48 5.49 -16.65 -1.13
CA ARG A 48 4.02 -16.59 -1.02
C ARG A 48 3.43 -15.23 -0.59
N TYR A 49 4.20 -14.15 -0.43
CA TYR A 49 3.63 -12.80 -0.36
C TYR A 49 2.55 -12.65 -1.44
N PHE A 50 1.39 -12.07 -1.13
CA PHE A 50 0.21 -11.98 -2.01
C PHE A 50 -0.46 -13.28 -2.48
N ALA A 51 0.03 -14.48 -2.16
CA ALA A 51 -0.56 -15.72 -2.68
C ALA A 51 -2.05 -15.88 -2.33
N ALA A 52 -2.48 -15.40 -1.15
CA ALA A 52 -3.89 -15.40 -0.76
C ALA A 52 -4.72 -14.39 -1.56
N ILE A 53 -4.18 -13.19 -1.79
CA ILE A 53 -4.81 -12.13 -2.59
C ILE A 53 -4.95 -12.58 -4.05
N GLU A 54 -3.86 -13.02 -4.67
CA GLU A 54 -3.82 -13.46 -6.07
C GLU A 54 -4.75 -14.65 -6.32
N ARG A 55 -4.82 -15.59 -5.37
CA ARG A 55 -5.79 -16.71 -5.45
C ARG A 55 -7.22 -16.22 -5.32
N GLY A 56 -7.47 -15.28 -4.41
CA GLY A 56 -8.78 -14.68 -4.19
C GLY A 56 -9.31 -13.96 -5.43
N LEU A 57 -8.43 -13.36 -6.24
CA LEU A 57 -8.80 -12.62 -7.44
C LEU A 57 -9.12 -13.49 -8.67
N ARG A 58 -9.02 -14.82 -8.56
CA ARG A 58 -9.55 -15.70 -9.59
C ARG A 58 -11.06 -15.50 -9.73
N PRO A 59 -11.62 -15.48 -10.96
CA PRO A 59 -11.02 -15.95 -12.21
C PRO A 59 -10.24 -14.90 -13.04
N LEU A 60 -9.94 -13.71 -12.51
CA LEU A 60 -9.21 -12.69 -13.26
C LEU A 60 -7.78 -13.15 -13.60
N ARG A 61 -7.22 -12.60 -14.69
CA ARG A 61 -5.80 -12.79 -15.03
C ARG A 61 -4.96 -11.92 -14.11
N VAL A 62 -4.39 -12.52 -13.08
CA VAL A 62 -3.53 -11.84 -12.11
C VAL A 62 -2.07 -12.06 -12.44
N ARG A 63 -1.27 -11.00 -12.40
CA ARG A 63 0.18 -11.06 -12.44
C ARG A 63 0.78 -10.14 -11.39
N ARG A 64 1.95 -10.53 -10.88
CA ARG A 64 2.73 -9.71 -9.97
C ARG A 64 3.75 -8.87 -10.72
N SER A 65 3.87 -7.61 -10.33
CA SER A 65 4.89 -6.70 -10.85
C SER A 65 6.30 -7.17 -10.48
N ARG A 66 7.27 -6.85 -11.34
CA ARG A 66 8.70 -7.12 -11.15
C ARG A 66 9.48 -5.90 -10.64
N VAL A 67 8.79 -4.93 -10.05
CA VAL A 67 9.44 -3.81 -9.35
C VAL A 67 10.54 -4.31 -8.41
N ASP A 68 11.62 -3.55 -8.35
CA ASP A 68 12.66 -3.76 -7.34
C ASP A 68 12.07 -3.34 -5.99
N THR A 69 11.81 -4.30 -5.10
CA THR A 69 11.16 -4.00 -3.82
C THR A 69 12.03 -3.15 -2.91
N GLU A 70 13.29 -2.92 -3.28
CA GLU A 70 14.26 -2.09 -2.60
C GLU A 70 14.70 -0.87 -3.43
N GLY A 71 14.19 -0.77 -4.66
CA GLY A 71 14.32 0.35 -5.57
C GLY A 71 13.55 1.58 -5.11
N THR A 72 13.97 2.74 -5.61
CA THR A 72 13.29 4.00 -5.29
C THR A 72 11.88 4.03 -5.88
N VAL A 73 11.04 4.94 -5.38
CA VAL A 73 9.69 5.16 -5.93
C VAL A 73 9.77 5.53 -7.41
N GLU A 74 10.68 6.42 -7.79
CA GLU A 74 10.87 6.84 -9.18
C GLU A 74 11.42 5.73 -10.08
N ASP A 75 12.36 4.91 -9.61
CA ASP A 75 12.88 3.78 -10.40
C ASP A 75 11.76 2.77 -10.70
N ASN A 76 10.97 2.44 -9.67
CA ASN A 76 9.83 1.52 -9.81
C ASN A 76 8.70 2.10 -10.67
N ALA A 77 8.52 3.42 -10.68
CA ALA A 77 7.54 4.07 -11.55
C ALA A 77 7.81 3.76 -13.04
N GLY A 78 9.08 3.79 -13.46
CA GLY A 78 9.49 3.43 -14.82
C GLY A 78 9.23 1.96 -15.16
N ILE A 79 9.51 1.06 -14.22
CA ILE A 79 9.23 -0.39 -14.38
C ILE A 79 7.72 -0.61 -14.56
N LEU A 80 6.91 -0.04 -13.67
CA LEU A 80 5.45 -0.15 -13.72
C LEU A 80 4.88 0.40 -15.03
N ALA A 81 5.39 1.53 -15.51
CA ALA A 81 4.97 2.09 -16.79
C ALA A 81 5.25 1.16 -17.99
N SER A 82 6.35 0.41 -17.95
CA SER A 82 6.68 -0.60 -18.97
C SER A 82 5.82 -1.87 -18.88
N GLU A 83 5.31 -2.16 -17.68
CA GLU A 83 4.46 -3.30 -17.42
C GLU A 83 2.99 -3.04 -17.76
N ILE A 84 2.48 -1.83 -17.50
CA ILE A 84 1.06 -1.47 -17.70
C ILE A 84 0.83 -1.08 -19.17
N ARG A 85 0.64 -2.10 -20.01
CA ARG A 85 0.48 -1.96 -21.48
C ARG A 85 -0.92 -2.24 -22.02
N ALA A 86 -1.83 -2.72 -21.17
CA ALA A 86 -3.20 -3.08 -21.52
C ALA A 86 -4.15 -2.65 -20.38
N PRO A 87 -5.48 -2.66 -20.60
CA PRO A 87 -6.46 -2.35 -19.56
C PRO A 87 -6.21 -3.16 -18.28
N THR A 88 -5.84 -2.46 -17.20
CA THR A 88 -5.32 -3.04 -15.96
C THR A 88 -6.06 -2.48 -14.75
N ILE A 89 -6.35 -3.34 -13.78
CA ILE A 89 -6.67 -2.95 -12.40
C ILE A 89 -5.41 -3.16 -11.56
N VAL A 90 -4.97 -2.13 -10.85
CA VAL A 90 -3.75 -2.20 -10.05
C VAL A 90 -4.12 -2.41 -8.58
N VAL A 91 -3.51 -3.39 -7.92
CA VAL A 91 -3.68 -3.65 -6.49
C VAL A 91 -2.30 -3.59 -5.84
N ALA A 92 -2.06 -2.59 -4.99
CA ALA A 92 -0.74 -2.37 -4.41
C ALA A 92 -0.77 -2.33 -2.89
N GLN A 93 0.29 -2.81 -2.22
CA GLN A 93 0.36 -2.83 -0.76
C GLN A 93 1.61 -2.11 -0.20
N SER A 94 1.46 -1.45 0.94
CA SER A 94 2.57 -0.81 1.68
C SER A 94 3.32 0.27 0.88
N LYS A 95 4.54 0.01 0.38
CA LYS A 95 5.28 0.91 -0.53
C LYS A 95 4.69 0.92 -1.95
N GLY A 96 4.09 -0.18 -2.41
CA GLY A 96 3.59 -0.31 -3.78
C GLY A 96 2.67 0.84 -4.22
N PRO A 97 1.74 1.35 -3.38
CA PRO A 97 0.92 2.50 -3.72
C PRO A 97 1.70 3.78 -4.06
N LEU A 98 2.87 4.00 -3.48
CA LEU A 98 3.73 5.15 -3.78
C LEU A 98 4.31 5.01 -5.19
N ASP A 99 4.76 3.80 -5.52
CA ASP A 99 5.34 3.45 -6.82
C ASP A 99 4.30 3.57 -7.93
N VAL A 100 3.09 3.06 -7.69
CA VAL A 100 1.95 3.18 -8.62
C VAL A 100 1.58 4.64 -8.83
N HIS A 101 1.43 5.42 -7.75
CA HIS A 101 1.09 6.84 -7.88
C HIS A 101 2.11 7.62 -8.71
N ALA A 102 3.40 7.38 -8.47
CA ALA A 102 4.47 7.95 -9.27
C ALA A 102 4.37 7.49 -10.74
N ALA A 103 4.13 6.20 -11.00
CA ALA A 103 3.95 5.67 -12.35
C ALA A 103 2.81 6.36 -13.10
N LEU A 104 1.65 6.53 -12.45
CA LEU A 104 0.47 7.11 -13.07
C LEU A 104 0.66 8.59 -13.45
N TRP A 105 1.37 9.37 -12.62
CA TRP A 105 1.60 10.79 -12.92
C TRP A 105 2.82 11.06 -13.80
N MET A 106 3.89 10.28 -13.66
CA MET A 106 5.11 10.46 -14.46
C MET A 106 4.97 9.88 -15.87
N TYR A 107 4.11 8.87 -16.04
CA TYR A 107 3.90 8.18 -17.31
C TYR A 107 2.42 8.13 -17.67
N PRO A 108 1.90 9.16 -18.38
CA PRO A 108 0.49 9.22 -18.80
C PRO A 108 0.06 8.02 -19.66
N SER A 109 0.99 7.34 -20.33
CA SER A 109 0.72 6.07 -21.02
C SER A 109 0.25 4.97 -20.07
N ALA A 110 0.81 4.89 -18.87
CA ALA A 110 0.38 3.95 -17.85
C ALA A 110 -1.01 4.31 -17.33
N ALA A 111 -1.24 5.59 -16.99
CA ALA A 111 -2.53 6.04 -16.48
C ALA A 111 -3.70 5.76 -17.44
N ARG A 112 -3.50 5.95 -18.75
CA ARG A 112 -4.53 5.63 -19.77
C ARG A 112 -4.94 4.16 -19.81
N ASN A 113 -4.05 3.27 -19.36
CA ASN A 113 -4.29 1.83 -19.33
C ASN A 113 -4.81 1.34 -17.97
N VAL A 114 -4.84 2.18 -16.94
CA VAL A 114 -5.34 1.79 -15.61
C VAL A 114 -6.82 2.14 -15.49
N ARG A 115 -7.65 1.12 -15.31
CA ARG A 115 -9.10 1.28 -15.07
C ARG A 115 -9.41 1.71 -13.65
N ALA A 116 -8.67 1.18 -12.69
CA ALA A 116 -8.86 1.38 -11.27
C ALA A 116 -7.60 1.04 -10.48
N PHE A 117 -7.46 1.66 -9.31
CA PHE A 117 -6.33 1.46 -8.41
C PHE A 117 -6.82 1.17 -6.98
N VAL A 118 -6.35 0.08 -6.39
CA VAL A 118 -6.60 -0.28 -4.99
C VAL A 118 -5.29 -0.15 -4.20
N SER A 119 -5.27 0.79 -3.25
CA SER A 119 -4.19 0.97 -2.27
C SER A 119 -4.53 0.19 -1.01
N LEU A 120 -3.78 -0.87 -0.74
CA LEU A 120 -3.89 -1.68 0.47
C LEU A 120 -2.87 -1.20 1.48
N GLN A 121 -3.31 -0.56 2.58
CA GLN A 121 -2.40 -0.22 3.69
C GLN A 121 -1.16 0.58 3.21
N GLY A 122 -1.37 1.49 2.25
CA GLY A 122 -0.28 2.19 1.56
C GLY A 122 0.39 3.21 2.47
N CYS A 123 1.71 3.34 2.45
CA CYS A 123 2.42 4.35 3.24
C CYS A 123 2.44 5.73 2.53
N PHE A 124 1.29 6.19 2.01
CA PHE A 124 1.21 7.20 0.96
C PHE A 124 1.80 8.56 1.36
N SER A 125 1.42 9.05 2.54
CA SER A 125 1.91 10.31 3.11
C SER A 125 3.27 10.15 3.79
N GLY A 126 3.69 8.92 4.07
CA GLY A 126 4.91 8.56 4.78
C GLY A 126 4.60 7.84 6.09
N THR A 127 5.63 7.56 6.89
CA THR A 127 5.47 6.99 8.23
C THR A 127 6.50 7.56 9.20
N PRO A 128 6.14 7.77 10.48
CA PRO A 128 7.10 8.18 11.49
C PRO A 128 8.24 7.17 11.65
N LEU A 129 7.99 5.88 11.41
CA LEU A 129 9.00 4.84 11.51
C LEU A 129 10.20 5.10 10.57
N ALA A 130 9.94 5.62 9.38
CA ALA A 130 11.00 5.98 8.44
C ALA A 130 11.65 7.31 8.84
N SER A 131 10.83 8.33 9.13
CA SER A 131 11.27 9.69 9.45
C SER A 131 12.15 9.74 10.71
N ASP A 132 11.75 9.05 11.77
CA ASP A 132 12.48 9.05 13.04
C ASP A 132 13.70 8.15 12.99
N ALA A 133 13.60 7.00 12.30
CA ALA A 133 14.77 6.16 12.03
C ALA A 133 15.85 6.92 11.23
N ARG A 134 15.44 7.83 10.35
CA ARG A 134 16.36 8.69 9.58
C ARG A 134 17.03 9.75 10.46
N ARG A 135 16.39 10.22 11.52
CA ARG A 135 16.91 11.26 12.43
C ARG A 135 17.95 10.70 13.40
N THR A 136 17.80 9.46 13.87
CA THR A 136 18.72 8.86 14.85
C THR A 136 19.85 8.05 14.21
N ARG A 137 21.11 8.33 14.56
CA ARG A 137 22.28 7.58 14.04
C ARG A 137 22.19 6.07 14.28
N LEU A 138 21.74 5.66 15.47
CA LEU A 138 21.57 4.26 15.84
C LEU A 138 20.55 3.55 14.93
N TRP A 139 19.37 4.14 14.76
CA TRP A 139 18.33 3.56 13.90
C TRP A 139 18.70 3.57 12.42
N ARG A 140 19.36 4.64 11.93
CA ARG A 140 19.95 4.64 10.59
C ARG A 140 20.91 3.47 10.37
N ALA A 141 21.77 3.20 11.35
CA ALA A 141 22.71 2.09 11.29
C ALA A 141 21.99 0.73 11.34
N ALA A 142 20.96 0.59 12.19
CA ALA A 142 20.15 -0.62 12.28
C ALA A 142 19.43 -0.93 10.96
N VAL A 143 18.75 0.07 10.37
CA VAL A 143 18.09 -0.07 9.06
C VAL A 143 19.12 -0.42 7.99
N GLY A 144 20.25 0.29 7.92
CA GLY A 144 21.32 -0.01 6.97
C GLY A 144 21.94 -1.39 7.14
N GLY A 145 22.03 -1.89 8.38
CA GLY A 145 22.50 -3.25 8.68
C GLY A 145 21.52 -4.31 8.20
N VAL A 146 20.22 -4.15 8.49
CA VAL A 146 19.17 -5.06 8.03
C VAL A 146 19.11 -5.10 6.51
N THR A 147 19.13 -3.94 5.83
CA THR A 147 19.08 -3.93 4.36
C THR A 147 20.32 -4.56 3.74
N ARG A 148 21.51 -4.34 4.33
CA ARG A 148 22.75 -4.96 3.84
C ARG A 148 22.73 -6.48 4.00
N LEU A 149 22.18 -6.99 5.11
CA LEU A 149 22.00 -8.43 5.30
C LEU A 149 21.08 -9.04 4.22
N LEU A 150 20.08 -8.26 3.78
CA LEU A 150 19.22 -8.58 2.64
C LEU A 150 19.86 -8.24 1.28
N GLY A 151 21.18 -8.03 1.22
CA GLY A 151 21.87 -7.74 -0.04
C GLY A 151 21.45 -6.43 -0.71
N SER A 152 20.87 -5.48 0.03
CA SER A 152 20.23 -4.29 -0.52
C SER A 152 20.61 -2.98 0.19
N THR A 153 20.09 -1.86 -0.31
CA THR A 153 20.28 -0.52 0.22
C THR A 153 19.01 -0.02 0.92
N PRO A 154 19.12 0.89 1.90
CA PRO A 154 17.95 1.39 2.60
C PRO A 154 17.18 2.47 1.82
N ARG A 155 17.45 2.65 0.53
CA ARG A 155 16.88 3.74 -0.30
C ARG A 155 15.35 3.71 -0.32
N ALA A 156 14.76 2.56 -0.67
CA ALA A 156 13.31 2.38 -0.62
C ALA A 156 12.70 2.68 0.76
N TYR A 157 13.42 2.36 1.84
CA TYR A 157 12.92 2.61 3.19
C TYR A 157 12.86 4.12 3.47
N TRP A 158 13.83 4.87 2.96
CA TRP A 158 13.88 6.31 3.14
C TRP A 158 12.89 7.08 2.27
N ASP A 159 12.42 6.51 1.16
CA ASP A 159 11.36 7.13 0.34
C ASP A 159 10.02 7.23 1.09
N MET A 160 9.84 6.44 2.16
CA MET A 160 8.66 6.50 3.03
C MET A 160 8.78 7.55 4.14
N THR A 161 9.87 8.34 4.19
CA THR A 161 9.98 9.49 5.10
C THR A 161 9.06 10.62 4.65
N TYR A 162 8.52 11.40 5.59
CA TYR A 162 7.66 12.56 5.27
C TYR A 162 8.36 13.55 4.33
N GLU A 163 9.63 13.85 4.61
CA GLU A 163 10.46 14.72 3.76
C GLU A 163 10.49 14.25 2.31
N ARG A 164 10.72 12.94 2.07
CA ARG A 164 10.78 12.40 0.70
C ARG A 164 9.41 12.37 0.04
N ARG A 165 8.35 12.07 0.78
CA ARG A 165 6.98 12.12 0.27
C ARG A 165 6.58 13.54 -0.13
N GLN A 166 6.85 14.52 0.72
CA GLN A 166 6.60 15.93 0.44
C GLN A 166 7.40 16.41 -0.78
N ALA A 167 8.69 16.08 -0.85
CA ALA A 167 9.54 16.46 -1.98
C ALA A 167 9.04 15.87 -3.30
N LEU A 168 8.59 14.62 -3.32
CA LEU A 168 8.02 14.01 -4.52
C LEU A 168 6.70 14.66 -4.92
N LEU A 169 5.77 14.78 -3.96
CA LEU A 169 4.41 15.29 -4.16
C LEU A 169 4.35 16.81 -4.36
N ALA A 170 5.45 17.52 -4.19
CA ALA A 170 5.61 18.90 -4.67
C ALA A 170 5.80 18.97 -6.20
N ARG A 171 6.18 17.86 -6.85
CA ARG A 171 6.46 17.80 -8.29
C ARG A 171 5.40 17.05 -9.10
N ILE A 172 4.57 16.24 -8.44
CA ILE A 172 3.46 15.51 -9.07
C ILE A 172 2.18 15.75 -8.27
N PRO A 173 0.99 15.73 -8.89
CA PRO A 173 -0.25 15.92 -8.15
C PRO A 173 -0.46 14.87 -7.06
N GLN A 174 -1.14 15.29 -6.01
CA GLN A 174 -1.37 14.45 -4.82
C GLN A 174 -2.56 13.50 -4.97
N HIS A 175 -3.57 13.88 -5.75
CA HIS A 175 -4.73 13.04 -6.05
C HIS A 175 -4.37 11.96 -7.06
N SER A 176 -5.08 10.84 -7.04
CA SER A 176 -4.92 9.81 -8.07
C SER A 176 -5.57 10.26 -9.40
N PRO A 177 -4.95 10.01 -10.57
CA PRO A 177 -5.55 10.34 -11.86
C PRO A 177 -6.59 9.30 -12.33
N VAL A 178 -6.82 8.23 -11.55
CA VAL A 178 -7.74 7.14 -11.86
C VAL A 178 -8.64 6.83 -10.66
N PRO A 179 -9.81 6.19 -10.87
CA PRO A 179 -10.66 5.72 -9.78
C PRO A 179 -9.85 4.91 -8.77
N THR A 180 -9.87 5.34 -7.51
CA THR A 180 -8.98 4.80 -6.47
C THR A 180 -9.72 4.52 -5.19
N VAL A 181 -9.43 3.36 -4.59
CA VAL A 181 -9.85 3.01 -3.22
C VAL A 181 -8.60 2.91 -2.34
N SER A 182 -8.60 3.64 -1.23
CA SER A 182 -7.63 3.49 -0.15
C SER A 182 -8.22 2.64 0.97
N LEU A 183 -7.68 1.44 1.15
CA LEU A 183 -7.97 0.62 2.33
C LEU A 183 -7.07 1.09 3.48
N VAL A 184 -7.73 1.62 4.51
CA VAL A 184 -7.12 2.00 5.78
C VAL A 184 -7.46 0.96 6.82
N THR A 185 -6.45 0.46 7.53
CA THR A 185 -6.65 -0.52 8.59
C THR A 185 -6.03 -0.06 9.90
N VAL A 186 -6.66 -0.45 11.00
CA VAL A 186 -6.12 -0.29 12.36
C VAL A 186 -6.28 -1.57 13.14
N CYS A 187 -5.43 -1.81 14.12
CA CYS A 187 -5.55 -2.96 15.01
C CYS A 187 -5.25 -2.57 16.46
N ALA A 188 -5.96 -3.19 17.41
CA ALA A 188 -5.67 -3.05 18.84
C ALA A 188 -4.42 -3.85 19.25
N ARG A 189 -4.14 -4.94 18.53
CA ARG A 189 -2.98 -5.81 18.69
C ARG A 189 -2.53 -6.27 17.31
N ALA A 190 -1.22 -6.24 17.06
CA ALA A 190 -0.63 -6.77 15.83
C ALA A 190 0.16 -8.05 16.12
N GLY A 191 0.59 -8.74 15.06
CA GLY A 191 1.54 -9.85 15.18
C GLY A 191 2.82 -9.46 15.93
N PRO A 192 3.57 -10.41 16.52
CA PRO A 192 4.69 -10.12 17.42
C PRO A 192 5.76 -9.17 16.86
N LEU A 193 6.01 -9.23 15.55
CA LEU A 193 6.96 -8.35 14.87
C LEU A 193 6.44 -6.91 14.75
N LEU A 194 5.14 -6.74 14.47
CA LEU A 194 4.47 -5.46 14.22
C LEU A 194 4.04 -4.75 15.51
N GLU A 195 3.85 -5.49 16.60
CA GLU A 195 3.31 -4.92 17.84
C GLU A 195 4.23 -3.85 18.46
N ARG A 196 5.55 -3.98 18.31
CA ARG A 196 6.50 -2.98 18.81
C ARG A 196 6.35 -1.65 18.08
N THR A 197 6.24 -1.68 16.75
CA THR A 197 6.08 -0.48 15.94
C THR A 197 4.68 0.10 16.08
N ARG A 198 3.64 -0.74 16.22
CA ARG A 198 2.28 -0.30 16.55
C ARG A 198 2.22 0.50 17.85
N ARG A 199 2.81 -0.03 18.93
CA ARG A 199 2.88 0.67 20.23
C ARG A 199 3.67 1.95 20.13
N TYR A 200 4.81 1.94 19.44
CA TYR A 200 5.58 3.16 19.22
C TYR A 200 4.75 4.26 18.54
N LEU A 201 4.01 3.94 17.49
CA LEU A 201 3.11 4.88 16.82
C LEU A 201 2.00 5.38 17.74
N LEU A 202 1.41 4.51 18.56
CA LEU A 202 0.37 4.90 19.51
C LEU A 202 0.91 5.76 20.68
N ASP A 203 2.01 5.35 21.30
CA ASP A 203 2.51 5.95 22.54
C ASP A 203 3.26 7.26 22.28
N VAL A 204 4.01 7.33 21.18
CA VAL A 204 4.84 8.50 20.83
C VAL A 204 4.09 9.46 19.91
N HIS A 205 3.44 8.93 18.87
CA HIS A 205 2.77 9.75 17.84
C HIS A 205 1.27 9.90 18.06
N ARG A 206 0.70 9.24 19.08
CA ARG A 206 -0.72 9.34 19.46
C ARG A 206 -1.67 9.01 18.31
N VAL A 207 -1.29 8.04 17.48
CA VAL A 207 -2.05 7.65 16.29
C VAL A 207 -2.26 6.14 16.21
N GLU A 208 -3.47 5.74 15.82
CA GLU A 208 -3.78 4.35 15.51
C GLU A 208 -3.13 3.93 14.18
N SER A 209 -2.74 2.66 14.11
CA SER A 209 -2.06 2.10 12.95
C SER A 209 -2.34 0.62 12.79
N ASP A 210 -1.97 0.10 11.63
CA ASP A 210 -1.88 -1.33 11.34
C ASP A 210 -0.57 -1.96 11.82
N GLY A 211 0.28 -1.17 12.51
CA GLY A 211 1.60 -1.57 12.97
C GLY A 211 2.75 -0.92 12.22
N PHE A 212 2.59 -0.51 10.96
CA PHE A 212 3.62 0.22 10.21
C PHE A 212 3.15 1.57 9.69
N VAL A 213 1.87 1.67 9.30
CA VAL A 213 1.32 2.86 8.66
C VAL A 213 0.23 3.44 9.56
N PRO A 214 0.37 4.70 9.99
CA PRO A 214 -0.72 5.41 10.65
C PRO A 214 -1.95 5.51 9.75
N ALA A 215 -3.14 5.37 10.33
CA ALA A 215 -4.40 5.42 9.59
C ALA A 215 -4.55 6.63 8.63
N PRO A 216 -4.24 7.88 9.04
CA PRO A 216 -4.38 9.02 8.12
C PRO A 216 -3.34 9.00 6.98
N ASP A 217 -2.15 8.45 7.21
CA ASP A 217 -1.08 8.40 6.20
C ASP A 217 -1.30 7.32 5.12
N ALA A 218 -2.32 6.49 5.30
CA ALA A 218 -2.76 5.50 4.32
C ALA A 218 -3.72 6.02 3.25
N ILE A 219 -4.13 7.28 3.36
CA ILE A 219 -5.15 7.88 2.49
C ILE A 219 -4.49 8.57 1.30
N ILE A 220 -4.92 8.18 0.10
CA ILE A 220 -4.64 8.93 -1.12
C ILE A 220 -5.71 10.03 -1.28
N PRO A 221 -5.35 11.31 -1.40
CA PRO A 221 -6.30 12.40 -1.58
C PRO A 221 -7.28 12.16 -2.72
N GLY A 222 -8.57 12.40 -2.45
CA GLY A 222 -9.66 12.23 -3.41
C GLY A 222 -10.02 10.78 -3.71
N SER A 223 -9.44 9.80 -3.02
CA SER A 223 -9.85 8.40 -3.12
C SER A 223 -11.15 8.11 -2.35
N ARG A 224 -11.82 7.04 -2.74
CA ARG A 224 -12.80 6.36 -1.90
C ARG A 224 -12.07 5.67 -0.75
N ILE A 225 -12.57 5.76 0.46
CA ILE A 225 -11.90 5.26 1.66
C ILE A 225 -12.71 4.11 2.25
N VAL A 226 -12.03 2.99 2.48
CA VAL A 226 -12.59 1.86 3.23
C VAL A 226 -11.78 1.71 4.52
N ARG A 227 -12.46 1.70 5.66
CA ARG A 227 -11.83 1.60 6.98
C ARG A 227 -12.17 0.26 7.62
N LEU A 228 -11.16 -0.55 7.91
CA LEU A 228 -11.35 -1.84 8.60
C LEU A 228 -10.56 -1.90 9.90
N SER A 229 -11.23 -2.37 10.95
CA SER A 229 -10.62 -2.58 12.27
C SER A 229 -10.17 -4.03 12.43
N GLY A 230 -9.16 -4.26 13.27
CA GLY A 230 -8.65 -5.59 13.63
C GLY A 230 -7.63 -6.16 12.65
N LEU A 231 -7.28 -5.45 11.58
CA LEU A 231 -6.31 -5.91 10.58
C LEU A 231 -4.97 -5.20 10.78
N ASP A 232 -3.92 -5.97 11.02
CA ASP A 232 -2.54 -5.47 11.01
C ASP A 232 -1.95 -5.43 9.59
N HIS A 233 -0.77 -4.84 9.45
CA HIS A 233 -0.12 -4.57 8.16
C HIS A 233 0.16 -5.84 7.35
N ALA A 234 0.27 -7.00 8.01
CA ALA A 234 0.52 -8.28 7.37
C ALA A 234 -0.77 -9.03 6.99
N ALA A 235 -1.91 -8.67 7.59
CA ALA A 235 -3.17 -9.43 7.54
C ALA A 235 -3.60 -9.86 6.14
N LEU A 236 -3.45 -8.99 5.13
CA LEU A 236 -3.86 -9.31 3.75
C LEU A 236 -2.75 -9.99 2.93
N ALA A 237 -1.53 -9.47 3.01
CA ALA A 237 -0.44 -9.88 2.11
C ALA A 237 0.37 -11.08 2.60
N LEU A 238 0.47 -11.25 3.93
CA LEU A 238 1.17 -12.34 4.63
C LEU A 238 0.33 -12.81 5.85
N PRO A 239 -0.84 -13.44 5.65
CA PRO A 239 -1.78 -13.72 6.75
C PRO A 239 -1.19 -14.56 7.89
N TRP A 240 -0.19 -15.42 7.61
CA TRP A 240 0.50 -16.23 8.63
C TRP A 240 1.48 -15.43 9.52
N TRP A 241 1.80 -14.19 9.16
CA TRP A 241 2.57 -13.26 9.99
C TRP A 241 1.67 -12.32 10.80
N SER A 242 0.39 -12.29 10.47
CA SER A 242 -0.58 -11.46 11.16
C SER A 242 -0.92 -12.04 12.52
N GLY A 243 -1.17 -11.15 13.48
CA GLY A 243 -1.83 -11.52 14.74
C GLY A 243 -3.32 -11.82 14.57
N THR A 244 -3.90 -11.48 13.41
CA THR A 244 -5.32 -11.65 13.12
C THR A 244 -5.53 -12.63 11.97
N PRO A 245 -6.17 -13.80 12.24
CA PRO A 245 -6.61 -14.69 11.18
C PRO A 245 -7.67 -13.99 10.32
N VAL A 246 -7.37 -13.80 9.04
CA VAL A 246 -8.33 -13.24 8.07
C VAL A 246 -8.18 -13.97 6.74
N ASN A 247 -9.30 -14.14 6.03
CA ASN A 247 -9.28 -14.52 4.62
C ASN A 247 -9.22 -13.25 3.75
N PRO A 248 -8.11 -12.97 3.04
CA PRO A 248 -7.97 -11.74 2.27
C PRO A 248 -8.88 -11.69 1.03
N ALA A 249 -9.30 -12.86 0.52
CA ALA A 249 -9.99 -12.98 -0.76
C ALA A 249 -11.26 -12.11 -0.88
N PRO A 250 -12.28 -12.23 0.02
CA PRO A 250 -13.49 -11.42 -0.09
C PRO A 250 -13.22 -9.92 0.10
N ILE A 251 -12.24 -9.55 0.92
CA ILE A 251 -11.85 -8.15 1.15
C ILE A 251 -11.32 -7.55 -0.16
N VAL A 252 -10.32 -8.19 -0.78
CA VAL A 252 -9.72 -7.63 -1.99
C VAL A 252 -10.67 -7.66 -3.18
N ARG A 253 -11.56 -8.66 -3.27
CA ARG A 253 -12.64 -8.67 -4.28
C ARG A 253 -13.53 -7.44 -4.17
N ALA A 254 -14.06 -7.18 -2.98
CA ALA A 254 -14.94 -6.03 -2.75
C ALA A 254 -14.24 -4.72 -3.09
N LEU A 255 -12.97 -4.56 -2.69
CA LEU A 255 -12.18 -3.35 -3.01
C LEU A 255 -11.95 -3.19 -4.51
N VAL A 256 -11.68 -4.27 -5.24
CA VAL A 256 -11.49 -4.24 -6.70
C VAL A 256 -12.79 -3.84 -7.41
N VAL A 257 -13.93 -4.41 -7.02
CA VAL A 257 -15.23 -4.01 -7.57
C VAL A 257 -15.56 -2.55 -7.22
N LEU A 258 -15.32 -2.15 -5.97
CA LEU A 258 -15.57 -0.79 -5.52
C LEU A 258 -14.68 0.25 -6.20
N ALA A 259 -13.45 -0.10 -6.58
CA ALA A 259 -12.57 0.79 -7.33
C ALA A 259 -12.93 0.83 -8.82
N ALA A 260 -13.43 -0.27 -9.38
CA ALA A 260 -13.80 -0.40 -10.78
C ALA A 260 -15.23 0.07 -11.10
N GLY A 261 -16.14 0.13 -10.13
CA GLY A 261 -17.50 0.67 -10.27
C GLY A 261 -17.54 2.18 -10.35
#